data_AF-A0A968V079-F1
#
_entry.id   AF-A0A968V079-F1
#
_cell.length_a   1.000
_cell.length_b   1.000
_cell.length_c   1.000
_cell.angle_alpha   90.00
_cell.angle_beta   90.00
_cell.angle_gamma   90.00
#
_symmetry.space_group_name_H-M   'P 1'
#
loop_
_entity.id
_entity.type
_entity.pdbx_description
1 polymer ?
#
loop_
_entity_poly.entity_id
_entity_poly.type
_entity_poly.pdbx_seq_one_letter_code
_entity_poly.pdbx_strand_id
1 'polypeptide(L)'
;CQHEPSELLLVRAIAAYREALKYRTRELVPAACAATHNNLGTAHWHLAHNFQQKQARTESLLRAIDSYEAALDIVTEFDRSQLTFDIEAARSNLALAHYQLATDPDFPSDKTAQTRHLEAALQHQLQAWAAGEEHSQNTALTPNENKLNTHSPAHIPSGDARQTALNGIVKTIRAFYSECGLQGQNLALSQVPGDLLPEILRRL
;
A
#
# COMPACT_ATOMS: atom_id res chain seq x y z
N CYS A 1 23.43 -22.35 14.77
CA CYS A 1 22.20 -21.52 14.71
C CYS A 1 21.41 -21.94 13.48
N GLN A 2 20.28 -22.61 13.67
CA GLN A 2 19.38 -22.94 12.56
C GLN A 2 18.62 -21.67 12.20
N HIS A 3 18.98 -21.03 11.08
CA HIS A 3 18.12 -20.03 10.46
C HIS A 3 16.89 -20.79 9.94
N GLU A 4 15.72 -20.61 10.55
CA GLU A 4 14.48 -21.03 9.91
C GLU A 4 14.36 -20.26 8.58
N PRO A 5 13.97 -20.93 7.48
CA PRO A 5 13.82 -20.25 6.20
C PRO A 5 12.76 -19.14 6.34
N SER A 6 13.05 -17.95 5.82
CA SER A 6 12.18 -16.77 5.92
C SER A 6 10.74 -17.05 5.47
N GLU A 7 10.57 -17.92 4.48
CA GLU A 7 9.28 -18.41 3.99
C GLU A 7 8.45 -19.10 5.10
N LEU A 8 9.07 -19.96 5.90
CA LEU A 8 8.38 -20.67 6.98
C LEU A 8 7.89 -19.71 8.06
N LEU A 9 8.69 -18.69 8.38
CA LEU A 9 8.31 -17.64 9.33
C LEU A 9 7.10 -16.83 8.80
N LEU A 10 7.08 -16.52 7.51
CA LEU A 10 5.96 -15.83 6.87
C LEU A 10 4.68 -16.68 6.88
N VAL A 11 4.77 -17.97 6.55
CA VAL A 11 3.61 -18.89 6.61
C VAL A 11 3.06 -18.99 8.04
N ARG A 12 3.93 -19.07 9.06
CA ARG A 12 3.50 -19.07 10.46
C ARG A 12 2.86 -17.74 10.87
N ALA A 13 3.42 -16.61 10.44
CA ALA A 13 2.84 -15.30 10.70
C ALA A 13 1.44 -15.17 10.08
N ILE A 14 1.27 -15.61 8.83
CA ILE A 14 -0.03 -15.65 8.14
C ILE A 14 -1.03 -16.51 8.91
N ALA A 15 -0.63 -17.69 9.36
CA ALA A 15 -1.48 -18.56 10.16
C ALA A 15 -1.90 -17.91 11.49
N ALA A 16 -0.97 -17.27 12.19
CA ALA A 16 -1.24 -16.57 13.45
C ALA A 16 -2.19 -15.38 13.26
N TYR A 17 -2.00 -14.58 12.21
CA TYR A 17 -2.90 -13.46 11.91
C TYR A 17 -4.30 -13.94 11.53
N ARG A 18 -4.42 -15.00 10.72
CA ARG A 18 -5.73 -15.61 10.40
C ARG A 18 -6.43 -16.14 11.64
N GLU A 19 -5.70 -16.74 12.58
CA GLU A 19 -6.28 -17.18 13.85
C GLU A 19 -6.73 -15.99 14.70
N ALA A 20 -5.91 -14.94 14.79
CA ALA A 20 -6.27 -13.73 15.52
C ALA A 20 -7.53 -13.07 14.96
N LEU A 21 -7.72 -13.06 13.63
CA LEU A 21 -8.92 -12.51 12.96
C LEU A 21 -10.21 -13.27 13.27
N LYS A 22 -10.15 -14.49 13.83
CA LYS A 22 -11.35 -15.16 14.35
C LYS A 22 -11.93 -14.50 15.60
N TYR A 23 -11.08 -13.79 16.36
CA TYR A 23 -11.46 -13.13 17.61
C TYR A 23 -11.41 -11.61 17.49
N ARG A 24 -10.51 -11.08 16.65
CA ARG A 24 -10.42 -9.65 16.32
C ARG A 24 -11.29 -9.38 15.11
N THR A 25 -12.56 -9.07 15.34
CA THR A 25 -13.52 -8.74 14.27
C THR A 25 -13.74 -7.23 14.17
N ARG A 26 -14.36 -6.80 13.07
CA ARG A 26 -14.74 -5.40 12.82
C ARG A 26 -15.68 -4.88 13.94
N GLU A 27 -16.55 -5.74 14.45
CA GLU A 27 -17.59 -5.37 15.43
C GLU A 27 -17.06 -5.31 16.86
N LEU A 28 -16.08 -6.15 17.21
CA LEU A 28 -15.58 -6.26 18.58
C LEU A 28 -14.41 -5.32 18.88
N VAL A 29 -13.40 -5.32 18.00
CA VAL A 29 -12.14 -4.58 18.20
C VAL A 29 -11.61 -4.04 16.86
N PRO A 30 -12.33 -3.08 16.22
CA PRO A 30 -12.08 -2.65 14.85
C PRO A 30 -10.62 -2.21 14.60
N ALA A 31 -10.03 -1.44 15.52
CA ALA A 31 -8.64 -0.99 15.39
C ALA A 31 -7.64 -2.16 15.34
N ALA A 32 -7.82 -3.16 16.21
CA ALA A 32 -6.96 -4.35 16.24
C ALA A 32 -7.23 -5.27 15.04
N CYS A 33 -8.48 -5.34 14.57
CA CYS A 33 -8.86 -6.06 13.35
C CYS A 33 -8.15 -5.45 12.13
N ALA A 34 -8.26 -4.14 11.93
CA ALA A 34 -7.61 -3.40 10.84
C ALA A 34 -6.07 -3.56 10.86
N ALA A 35 -5.45 -3.42 12.04
CA ALA A 35 -4.01 -3.61 12.19
C ALA A 35 -3.58 -5.06 11.85
N THR A 36 -4.40 -6.05 12.22
CA THR A 36 -4.14 -7.45 11.90
C THR A 36 -4.25 -7.72 10.40
N HIS A 37 -5.26 -7.14 9.73
CA HIS A 37 -5.39 -7.19 8.28
C HIS A 37 -4.20 -6.51 7.55
N ASN A 38 -3.77 -5.33 8.00
CA ASN A 38 -2.59 -4.66 7.44
C ASN A 38 -1.32 -5.53 7.56
N ASN A 39 -1.11 -6.16 8.72
CA ASN A 39 0.05 -7.03 8.92
C ASN A 39 -0.05 -8.32 8.11
N LEU A 40 -1.25 -8.87 7.94
CA LEU A 40 -1.50 -10.02 7.08
C LEU A 40 -1.18 -9.69 5.60
N GLY A 41 -1.55 -8.49 5.15
CA GLY A 41 -1.19 -7.98 3.82
C GLY A 41 0.31 -7.93 3.61
N THR A 42 1.05 -7.37 4.58
CA THR A 42 2.52 -7.29 4.54
C THR A 42 3.18 -8.66 4.54
N ALA A 43 2.66 -9.62 5.32
CA ALA A 43 3.18 -10.98 5.31
C ALA A 43 2.97 -11.68 3.96
N HIS A 44 1.80 -11.51 3.35
CA HIS A 44 1.51 -12.03 2.01
C HIS A 44 2.37 -11.36 0.92
N TRP A 45 2.57 -10.05 1.02
CA TRP A 45 3.43 -9.31 0.11
C TRP A 45 4.88 -9.82 0.17
N HIS A 46 5.46 -9.97 1.35
CA HIS A 46 6.80 -10.55 1.51
C HIS A 46 6.86 -12.00 1.02
N LEU A 47 5.82 -12.79 1.24
CA LEU A 47 5.76 -14.17 0.78
C LEU A 47 5.78 -14.25 -0.76
N ALA A 48 5.07 -13.34 -1.44
CA ALA A 48 5.10 -13.25 -2.90
C ALA A 48 6.52 -13.04 -3.45
N HIS A 49 7.35 -12.23 -2.78
CA HIS A 49 8.73 -11.95 -3.18
C HIS A 49 9.66 -13.15 -3.02
N ASN A 50 9.30 -14.10 -2.15
CA ASN A 50 10.08 -15.31 -1.94
C ASN A 50 9.69 -16.43 -2.93
N PHE A 51 8.48 -16.40 -3.48
CA PHE A 51 8.03 -17.44 -4.40
C PHE A 51 8.66 -17.30 -5.79
N GLN A 52 9.42 -18.33 -6.18
CA GLN A 52 9.85 -18.55 -7.56
C GLN A 52 8.69 -19.04 -8.44
N GLN A 53 7.71 -19.73 -7.84
CA GLN A 53 6.54 -20.26 -8.54
C GLN A 53 5.55 -19.14 -8.86
N LYS A 54 5.25 -18.98 -10.14
CA LYS A 54 4.43 -17.89 -10.70
C LYS A 54 3.06 -17.80 -10.03
N GLN A 55 2.32 -18.92 -10.02
CA GLN A 55 0.96 -18.96 -9.48
C GLN A 55 0.92 -18.63 -7.98
N ALA A 56 1.88 -19.13 -7.20
CA ALA A 56 1.97 -18.85 -5.77
C ALA A 56 2.31 -17.38 -5.48
N ARG A 57 3.13 -16.75 -6.32
CA ARG A 57 3.43 -15.31 -6.25
C ARG A 57 2.19 -14.47 -6.55
N THR A 58 1.49 -14.74 -7.64
CA THR A 58 0.23 -14.07 -8.00
C THR A 58 -0.82 -14.21 -6.91
N GLU A 59 -1.05 -15.43 -6.41
CA GLU A 59 -2.00 -15.68 -5.32
C GLU A 59 -1.63 -14.91 -4.05
N SER A 60 -0.33 -14.83 -3.73
CA SER A 60 0.15 -14.09 -2.57
C SER A 60 -0.03 -12.58 -2.73
N LEU A 61 0.18 -12.02 -3.93
CA LEU A 61 -0.09 -10.60 -4.20
C LEU A 61 -1.59 -10.28 -4.10
N LEU A 62 -2.46 -11.14 -4.64
CA LEU A 62 -3.92 -10.99 -4.50
C LEU A 62 -4.34 -11.01 -3.03
N ARG A 63 -3.83 -11.97 -2.24
CA ARG A 63 -4.11 -12.00 -0.79
C ARG A 63 -3.56 -10.79 -0.04
N ALA A 64 -2.46 -10.21 -0.50
CA ALA A 64 -1.94 -8.97 0.06
C ALA A 64 -2.91 -7.80 -0.19
N ILE A 65 -3.38 -7.66 -1.44
CA ILE A 65 -4.39 -6.67 -1.85
C ILE A 65 -5.64 -6.80 -1.00
N ASP A 66 -6.27 -7.98 -0.96
CA ASP A 66 -7.50 -8.24 -0.18
C ASP A 66 -7.34 -7.85 1.29
N SER A 67 -6.16 -8.12 1.88
CA SER A 67 -5.90 -7.85 3.29
C SER A 67 -5.70 -6.36 3.55
N TYR A 68 -5.02 -5.63 2.67
CA TYR A 68 -4.88 -4.19 2.81
C TYR A 68 -6.20 -3.46 2.56
N GLU A 69 -6.99 -3.88 1.58
CA GLU A 69 -8.33 -3.35 1.34
C GLU A 69 -9.23 -3.54 2.56
N ALA A 70 -9.24 -4.75 3.16
CA ALA A 70 -9.98 -5.00 4.39
C ALA A 70 -9.53 -4.10 5.55
N ALA A 71 -8.23 -3.84 5.68
CA ALA A 71 -7.72 -2.90 6.68
C ALA A 71 -8.23 -1.47 6.43
N LEU A 72 -8.17 -1.01 5.18
CA LEU A 72 -8.59 0.34 4.79
C LEU A 72 -10.11 0.55 4.88
N ASP A 73 -10.90 -0.49 4.60
CA ASP A 73 -12.37 -0.47 4.73
C ASP A 73 -12.83 -0.40 6.20
N ILE A 74 -12.12 -1.06 7.12
CA ILE A 74 -12.46 -0.96 8.55
C ILE A 74 -12.18 0.45 9.09
N VAL A 75 -11.10 1.10 8.65
CA VAL A 75 -10.74 2.44 9.15
C VAL A 75 -11.58 3.58 8.56
N THR A 76 -12.41 3.33 7.53
CA THR A 76 -13.36 4.34 7.04
C THR A 76 -14.53 4.56 7.99
N GLU A 77 -14.82 3.61 8.87
CA GLU A 77 -16.01 3.62 9.74
C GLU A 77 -15.70 3.84 11.22
N PHE A 78 -14.43 4.11 11.57
CA PHE A 78 -14.02 4.21 12.97
C PHE A 78 -13.06 5.37 13.24
N ASP A 79 -12.98 5.76 14.51
CA ASP A 79 -12.07 6.80 14.99
C ASP A 79 -10.60 6.43 14.74
N ARG A 80 -9.96 7.19 13.85
CA ARG A 80 -8.57 7.02 13.45
C ARG A 80 -7.58 7.25 14.60
N SER A 81 -7.98 7.96 15.67
CA SER A 81 -7.11 8.25 16.80
C SER A 81 -6.66 7.00 17.57
N GLN A 82 -7.38 5.88 17.41
CA GLN A 82 -7.12 4.62 18.11
C GLN A 82 -6.29 3.64 17.28
N LEU A 83 -5.88 4.02 16.07
CA LEU A 83 -5.11 3.15 15.18
C LEU A 83 -3.66 3.03 15.64
N THR A 84 -3.15 1.82 15.54
CA THR A 84 -1.75 1.50 15.88
C THR A 84 -0.85 1.40 14.65
N PHE A 85 -1.35 1.78 13.47
CA PHE A 85 -0.62 1.75 12.21
C PHE A 85 -0.93 2.99 11.38
N ASP A 86 -0.02 3.33 10.48
CA ASP A 86 -0.16 4.44 9.55
C ASP A 86 -1.03 4.03 8.34
N ILE A 87 -2.17 4.70 8.17
CA ILE A 87 -3.11 4.47 7.07
C ILE A 87 -2.45 4.73 5.71
N GLU A 88 -1.59 5.75 5.62
CA GLU A 88 -0.95 6.12 4.36
C GLU A 88 0.18 5.16 3.99
N ALA A 89 0.84 4.59 4.98
CA ALA A 89 1.75 3.47 4.76
C ALA A 89 0.99 2.23 4.26
N ALA A 90 -0.16 1.88 4.86
CA ALA A 90 -1.00 0.78 4.41
C ALA A 90 -1.49 1.00 2.96
N ARG A 91 -1.92 2.22 2.63
CA ARG A 91 -2.33 2.61 1.28
C ARG A 91 -1.19 2.54 0.28
N SER A 92 0.01 2.97 0.68
CA SER A 92 1.22 2.88 -0.16
C SER A 92 1.58 1.42 -0.44
N ASN A 93 1.44 0.53 0.54
CA ASN A 93 1.67 -0.90 0.37
C ASN A 93 0.63 -1.55 -0.56
N LEU A 94 -0.65 -1.17 -0.43
CA LEU A 94 -1.69 -1.61 -1.35
C LEU A 94 -1.39 -1.18 -2.80
N ALA A 95 -1.00 0.08 -2.99
CA ALA A 95 -0.60 0.58 -4.30
C ALA A 95 0.57 -0.22 -4.89
N LEU A 96 1.57 -0.54 -4.07
CA LEU A 96 2.72 -1.33 -4.49
C LEU A 96 2.32 -2.76 -4.87
N ALA A 97 1.44 -3.40 -4.11
CA ALA A 97 0.94 -4.73 -4.42
C ALA A 97 0.19 -4.77 -5.76
N HIS A 98 -0.67 -3.79 -6.02
CA HIS A 98 -1.34 -3.63 -7.31
C HIS A 98 -0.37 -3.38 -8.46
N TYR A 99 0.58 -2.46 -8.28
CA TYR A 99 1.61 -2.16 -9.28
C TYR A 99 2.42 -3.41 -9.63
N GLN A 100 2.88 -4.16 -8.62
CA GLN A 100 3.66 -5.37 -8.83
C GLN A 100 2.86 -6.47 -9.52
N LEU A 101 1.59 -6.64 -9.14
CA LEU A 101 0.71 -7.60 -9.81
C LEU A 101 0.52 -7.24 -11.29
N ALA A 102 0.29 -5.95 -11.59
CA ALA A 102 0.09 -5.50 -12.96
C ALA A 102 1.36 -5.54 -13.81
N THR A 103 2.54 -5.40 -13.20
CA THR A 103 3.83 -5.40 -13.93
C THR A 103 4.53 -6.75 -13.90
N ASP A 104 3.95 -7.76 -13.26
CA ASP A 104 4.45 -9.12 -13.30
C ASP A 104 4.30 -9.65 -14.73
N PRO A 105 5.40 -9.99 -15.44
CA PRO A 105 5.35 -10.47 -16.82
C PRO A 105 4.51 -11.73 -16.99
N ASP A 106 4.30 -12.47 -15.90
CA ASP A 106 3.56 -13.72 -15.86
C ASP A 106 2.13 -13.56 -15.34
N PHE A 107 1.64 -12.34 -15.11
CA PHE A 107 0.30 -12.09 -14.60
C PHE A 107 -0.76 -12.70 -15.56
N PRO A 108 -1.52 -13.73 -15.14
CA PRO A 108 -2.34 -14.53 -16.05
C PRO A 108 -3.70 -13.88 -16.33
N SER A 109 -3.73 -12.56 -16.49
CA SER A 109 -4.96 -11.79 -16.72
C SER A 109 -4.95 -11.08 -18.06
N ASP A 110 -6.12 -10.63 -18.51
CA ASP A 110 -6.21 -9.81 -19.71
C ASP A 110 -5.65 -8.39 -19.48
N LYS A 111 -5.37 -7.68 -20.58
CA LYS A 111 -4.88 -6.30 -20.50
C LYS A 111 -5.83 -5.39 -19.71
N THR A 112 -7.12 -5.68 -19.69
CA THR A 112 -8.11 -4.89 -18.94
C THR A 112 -7.91 -5.02 -17.43
N ALA A 113 -7.69 -6.23 -16.91
CA ALA A 113 -7.37 -6.46 -15.51
C ALA A 113 -6.02 -5.85 -15.13
N GLN A 114 -5.03 -5.93 -16.01
CA GLN A 114 -3.75 -5.25 -15.85
C GLN A 114 -3.92 -3.73 -15.71
N THR A 115 -4.69 -3.09 -16.61
CA THR A 115 -5.00 -1.65 -16.55
C THR A 115 -5.70 -1.29 -15.24
N ARG A 116 -6.70 -2.08 -14.81
CA ARG A 116 -7.41 -1.82 -13.53
C ARG A 116 -6.49 -1.81 -12.33
N HIS A 117 -5.52 -2.72 -12.27
CA HIS A 117 -4.55 -2.73 -11.18
C HIS A 117 -3.58 -1.54 -11.27
N LEU A 118 -3.18 -1.10 -12.46
CA LEU A 118 -2.40 0.14 -12.60
C LEU A 118 -3.21 1.37 -12.18
N GLU A 119 -4.50 1.43 -12.50
CA GLU A 119 -5.40 2.51 -12.05
C GLU A 119 -5.55 2.52 -10.53
N ALA A 120 -5.80 1.36 -9.92
CA ALA A 120 -5.87 1.23 -8.46
C ALA A 120 -4.56 1.66 -7.78
N ALA A 121 -3.41 1.23 -8.32
CA ALA A 121 -2.11 1.64 -7.82
C ALA A 121 -1.92 3.16 -7.87
N LEU A 122 -2.25 3.79 -9.01
CA LEU A 122 -2.16 5.23 -9.20
C LEU A 122 -3.07 5.98 -8.22
N GLN A 123 -4.33 5.55 -8.09
CA GLN A 123 -5.30 6.19 -7.21
C GLN A 123 -4.86 6.16 -5.74
N HIS A 124 -4.35 5.03 -5.27
CA HIS A 124 -3.85 4.89 -3.91
C HIS A 124 -2.59 5.73 -3.66
N GLN A 125 -1.69 5.85 -4.63
CA GLN A 125 -0.52 6.73 -4.52
C GLN A 125 -0.91 8.22 -4.48
N LEU A 126 -1.89 8.63 -5.27
CA LEU A 126 -2.42 10.00 -5.27
C LEU A 126 -3.09 10.35 -3.94
N GLN A 127 -3.87 9.43 -3.39
CA GLN A 127 -4.47 9.59 -2.06
C GLN A 127 -3.41 9.70 -0.95
N ALA A 128 -2.37 8.86 -0.98
CA ALA A 128 -1.26 8.93 -0.02
C ALA A 128 -0.47 10.24 -0.14
N TRP A 129 -0.30 10.74 -1.37
CA TRP A 129 0.32 12.04 -1.61
C TRP A 129 -0.52 13.19 -1.04
N ALA A 130 -1.83 13.21 -1.31
CA ALA A 130 -2.75 14.24 -0.84
C ALA A 130 -2.86 14.28 0.69
N ALA A 131 -2.92 13.12 1.35
CA ALA A 131 -2.92 13.03 2.81
C ALA A 131 -1.63 13.63 3.43
N GLY A 132 -0.50 13.51 2.73
CA GLY A 132 0.75 14.16 3.12
C GLY A 132 0.69 15.69 3.04
N GLU A 133 -0.19 16.28 2.23
CA GLU A 133 -0.35 17.73 2.09
C GLU A 133 -1.09 18.34 3.29
N GLU A 134 -2.21 17.73 3.71
CA GLU A 134 -3.00 18.16 4.88
C GLU A 134 -2.17 18.18 6.17
N HIS A 135 -1.30 17.18 6.36
CA HIS A 135 -0.43 17.11 7.54
C HIS A 135 0.63 18.22 7.55
N SER A 136 1.20 18.60 6.40
CA SER A 136 2.18 19.70 6.32
C SER A 136 1.56 21.06 6.61
N GLN A 137 0.34 21.31 6.13
CA GLN A 137 -0.35 22.58 6.38
C GLN A 137 -0.74 22.73 7.87
N ASN A 138 -1.12 21.64 8.54
CA ASN A 138 -1.46 21.67 9.97
C ASN A 138 -0.26 21.79 10.91
N THR A 139 0.91 21.23 10.55
CA THR A 139 2.14 21.35 11.38
C THR A 139 2.78 22.75 11.37
N ALA A 140 2.44 23.60 10.39
CA ALA A 140 2.96 24.97 10.31
C ALA A 140 2.33 25.94 11.32
N LEU A 141 1.30 25.52 12.06
CA LEU A 141 0.52 26.38 12.96
C LEU A 141 0.69 26.10 14.47
N THR A 142 1.50 25.11 14.89
CA THR A 142 1.76 24.88 16.31
C THR A 142 3.20 24.44 16.60
N PRO A 143 4.02 25.26 17.29
CA PRO A 143 5.21 24.76 17.96
C PRO A 143 4.78 24.26 19.34
N ASN A 144 4.61 22.95 19.53
CA ASN A 144 4.57 22.42 20.89
C ASN A 144 5.36 21.11 20.99
N GLU A 145 6.56 21.26 21.53
CA GLU A 145 7.42 20.17 21.99
C GLU A 145 6.76 19.50 23.19
N ASN A 146 6.17 18.33 22.99
CA ASN A 146 6.13 17.22 23.95
C ASN A 146 5.23 16.11 23.42
N LYS A 147 5.81 15.11 22.76
CA LYS A 147 5.22 13.76 22.76
C LYS A 147 6.27 12.74 23.17
N LEU A 148 6.01 12.20 24.36
CA LEU A 148 6.69 11.14 25.06
C LEU A 148 6.91 9.91 24.17
N ASN A 149 8.08 9.32 24.30
CA ASN A 149 8.51 8.07 23.67
C ASN A 149 7.44 6.96 23.75
N THR A 150 6.99 6.49 22.59
CA THR A 150 6.52 5.12 22.42
C THR A 150 7.23 4.54 21.20
N HIS A 151 7.89 3.39 21.38
CA HIS A 151 8.61 2.68 20.33
C HIS A 151 7.62 2.07 19.33
N SER A 152 7.20 2.85 18.34
CA SER A 152 6.69 2.35 17.05
C SER A 152 7.85 2.31 16.05
N PRO A 153 8.01 1.25 15.24
CA PRO A 153 9.03 1.24 14.22
C PRO A 153 8.65 2.25 13.13
N ALA A 154 9.56 3.21 12.91
CA ALA A 154 9.61 4.18 11.81
C ALA A 154 8.36 5.06 11.59
N HIS A 155 8.25 6.15 12.36
CA HIS A 155 7.59 7.36 11.82
C HIS A 155 8.47 7.86 10.68
N ILE A 156 8.17 7.47 9.44
CA ILE A 156 8.82 8.01 8.24
C ILE A 156 8.49 9.52 8.22
N PRO A 157 9.48 10.43 8.14
CA PRO A 157 9.20 11.86 8.07
C PRO A 157 8.24 12.14 6.91
N SER A 158 7.23 13.00 7.12
CA SER A 158 6.19 13.29 6.12
C SER A 158 6.74 13.68 4.73
N GLY A 159 7.95 14.26 4.68
CA GLY A 159 8.66 14.53 3.43
C GLY A 159 9.13 13.28 2.67
N ASP A 160 9.53 12.21 3.37
CA ASP A 160 9.99 10.95 2.77
C ASP A 160 8.80 10.10 2.29
N ALA A 161 7.67 10.13 3.00
CA ALA A 161 6.42 9.51 2.55
C ALA A 161 5.89 10.18 1.26
N ARG A 162 5.91 11.52 1.18
CA ARG A 162 5.50 12.26 -0.02
C ARG A 162 6.39 11.95 -1.23
N GLN A 163 7.71 11.93 -1.02
CA GLN A 163 8.65 11.59 -2.09
C GLN A 163 8.48 10.13 -2.54
N THR A 164 8.20 9.22 -1.61
CA THR A 164 7.89 7.81 -1.91
C THR A 164 6.62 7.69 -2.76
N ALA A 165 5.55 8.38 -2.39
CA ALA A 165 4.32 8.43 -3.18
C ALA A 165 4.58 9.00 -4.59
N LEU A 166 5.29 10.12 -4.70
CA LEU A 166 5.66 10.74 -5.98
C LEU A 166 6.47 9.81 -6.88
N ASN A 167 7.47 9.12 -6.31
CA ASN A 167 8.25 8.12 -7.04
C ASN A 167 7.38 6.95 -7.50
N GLY A 168 6.41 6.55 -6.68
CA GLY A 168 5.39 5.56 -7.02
C GLY A 168 4.56 5.98 -8.23
N ILE A 169 4.01 7.20 -8.21
CA ILE A 169 3.17 7.75 -9.30
C ILE A 169 3.94 7.73 -10.63
N VAL A 170 5.17 8.24 -10.63
CA VAL A 170 6.02 8.26 -11.84
C VAL A 170 6.26 6.85 -12.37
N LYS A 171 6.54 5.88 -11.49
CA LYS A 171 6.71 4.47 -11.89
C LYS A 171 5.44 3.88 -12.49
N THR A 172 4.29 4.13 -11.87
CA THR A 172 2.99 3.64 -12.35
C THR A 172 2.65 4.24 -13.72
N ILE A 173 2.86 5.54 -13.93
CA ILE A 173 2.62 6.19 -15.24
C ILE A 173 3.55 5.63 -16.32
N ARG A 174 4.81 5.31 -16.00
CA ARG A 174 5.71 4.62 -16.93
C ARG A 174 5.22 3.21 -17.25
N ALA A 175 4.70 2.48 -16.27
CA ALA A 175 4.09 1.17 -16.49
C ALA A 175 2.84 1.25 -17.37
N PHE A 176 2.00 2.29 -17.21
CA PHE A 176 0.90 2.54 -18.14
C PHE A 176 1.37 2.69 -19.59
N TYR A 177 2.51 3.34 -19.81
CA TYR A 177 3.10 3.44 -21.14
C TYR A 177 3.64 2.09 -21.64
N SER A 178 4.38 1.34 -20.81
CA SER A 178 4.96 0.06 -21.24
C SER A 178 3.90 -1.00 -21.55
N GLU A 179 2.87 -1.08 -20.71
CA GLU A 179 1.86 -2.14 -20.78
C GLU A 179 0.70 -1.77 -21.71
N CYS A 180 0.30 -0.49 -21.72
CA CYS A 180 -0.92 0.00 -22.38
C CYS A 180 -0.65 1.07 -23.46
N GLY A 181 0.61 1.41 -23.73
CA GLY A 181 1.01 2.39 -24.74
C GLY A 181 0.62 3.83 -24.42
N LEU A 182 0.64 4.69 -25.44
CA LEU A 182 0.31 6.12 -25.30
C LEU A 182 -1.09 6.37 -24.74
N GLN A 183 -2.06 5.53 -25.12
CA GLN A 183 -3.44 5.65 -24.62
C GLN A 183 -3.51 5.40 -23.11
N GLY A 184 -2.82 4.38 -22.61
CA GLY A 184 -2.72 4.11 -21.17
C GLY A 184 -2.01 5.23 -20.42
N GLN A 185 -0.92 5.77 -20.97
CA GLN A 185 -0.23 6.90 -20.35
C GLN A 185 -1.10 8.16 -20.28
N ASN A 186 -1.84 8.47 -21.34
CA ASN A 186 -2.77 9.61 -21.36
C ASN A 186 -3.91 9.43 -20.36
N LEU A 187 -4.43 8.20 -20.23
CA LEU A 187 -5.42 7.86 -19.21
C LEU A 187 -4.86 8.10 -17.80
N ALA A 188 -3.65 7.62 -17.51
CA ALA A 188 -2.99 7.83 -16.23
C ALA A 188 -2.78 9.32 -15.92
N LEU A 189 -2.28 10.10 -16.88
CA LEU A 189 -2.07 11.53 -16.72
C LEU A 189 -3.39 12.30 -16.49
N SER A 190 -4.50 11.85 -17.07
CA SER A 190 -5.81 12.49 -16.85
C SER A 190 -6.33 12.35 -15.42
N GLN A 191 -5.82 11.38 -14.65
CA GLN A 191 -6.17 11.16 -13.25
C GLN A 191 -5.27 11.94 -12.27
N VAL A 192 -4.16 12.52 -12.75
CA VAL A 192 -3.22 13.27 -11.90
C VAL A 192 -3.76 14.70 -11.65
N PRO A 193 -3.79 15.17 -10.39
CA PRO A 193 -4.17 16.55 -10.06
C PRO A 193 -3.33 17.59 -10.82
N GLY A 194 -3.97 18.69 -11.25
CA GLY A 194 -3.35 19.69 -12.12
C GLY A 194 -2.14 20.40 -11.54
N ASP A 195 -2.10 20.56 -10.22
CA ASP A 195 -1.00 21.11 -9.43
C ASP A 195 0.21 20.15 -9.34
N LEU A 196 -0.03 18.84 -9.39
CA LEU A 196 1.00 17.80 -9.37
C LEU A 196 1.58 17.50 -10.77
N LEU A 197 0.82 17.77 -11.83
CA LEU A 197 1.22 17.49 -13.22
C LEU A 197 2.61 18.07 -13.61
N PRO A 198 2.97 19.34 -13.32
CA PRO A 198 4.26 19.89 -13.72
C PRO A 198 5.47 19.22 -13.04
N GLU A 199 5.30 18.69 -11.83
CA GLU A 199 6.35 17.92 -11.14
C GLU A 199 6.48 16.52 -11.73
N ILE A 200 5.35 15.86 -12.03
CA ILE A 200 5.33 14.54 -12.67
C ILE A 200 5.95 14.59 -14.06
N LEU A 201 5.56 15.55 -14.90
CA LEU A 201 6.05 15.68 -16.27
C LEU A 201 7.56 15.93 -16.35
N ARG A 202 8.15 16.60 -15.35
CA ARG A 202 9.61 16.78 -15.26
C ARG A 202 10.37 15.49 -14.94
N ARG A 203 9.68 14.47 -14.43
CA ARG A 203 10.25 13.21 -13.94
C ARG A 203 9.96 12.01 -14.82
N LEU A 204 9.08 12.14 -15.82
CA LEU A 204 8.74 11.08 -16.78
C LEU A 204 9.82 10.93 -17.84
#